data_AF-A0A419EDI2-F1
#
_entry.id   AF-A0A419EDI2-F1
#
_cell.length_a   1.000
_cell.length_b   1.000
_cell.length_c   1.000
_cell.angle_alpha   90.00
_cell.angle_beta   90.00
_cell.angle_gamma   90.00
#
_symmetry.space_group_name_H-M   'P 1'
#
loop_
_entity.id
_entity.type
_entity.pdbx_description
1 polymer ?
#
loop_
_entity_poly.entity_id
_entity_poly.type
_entity_poly.pdbx_seq_one_letter_code
_entity_poly.pdbx_strand_id
1 'polypeptide(L)'
;MNEAIGVYRIEMDGRWDFWDLYEFPHAFIQLYAFTYCFDSELSPLDADRINYALENYPWLGGYSIVNIYRVLQNQIKVEQRPQIAEIKYASPGWIDLFTNLYPAVKIASSVAAIAGSIAATTKAYSAIQKTLSDIRLQRDRMRLQQIQLSRAQVNELTALTQDLSRLIGFNKIEELNTRTGSIEVTAKLVSAQFRRLKILVDYVIKGKAYLPPHPRE
;
A
#
# COMPACT_ATOMS: atom_id res chain seq x y z
N MET A 1 -3.83 -21.21 -1.12
CA MET A 1 -4.08 -21.16 -2.57
C MET A 1 -2.80 -20.64 -3.21
N ASN A 2 -2.24 -21.39 -4.15
CA ASN A 2 -0.82 -21.38 -4.56
C ASN A 2 -0.21 -19.99 -4.81
N GLU A 3 1.07 -19.88 -4.47
CA GLU A 3 2.04 -18.89 -4.91
C GLU A 3 2.18 -18.95 -6.46
N ALA A 4 1.14 -18.55 -7.17
CA ALA A 4 1.13 -18.57 -8.62
C ALA A 4 2.07 -17.48 -9.13
N ILE A 5 3.31 -17.88 -9.43
CA ILE A 5 4.26 -17.05 -10.16
C ILE A 5 3.85 -17.10 -11.63
N GLY A 6 3.76 -15.93 -12.26
CA GLY A 6 3.39 -15.82 -13.66
C GLY A 6 3.62 -14.41 -14.20
N VAL A 7 3.15 -14.19 -15.43
CA VAL A 7 3.23 -12.88 -16.08
C VAL A 7 1.98 -12.06 -15.74
N TYR A 8 2.18 -10.89 -15.15
CA TYR A 8 1.17 -9.87 -14.96
C TYR A 8 1.42 -8.71 -15.93
N ARG A 9 0.47 -8.46 -16.84
CA ARG A 9 0.58 -7.40 -17.84
C ARG A 9 -0.08 -6.11 -17.36
N ILE A 10 0.67 -5.02 -17.37
CA ILE A 10 0.15 -3.66 -17.24
C ILE A 10 0.10 -3.06 -18.63
N GLU A 11 -1.09 -2.63 -19.06
CA GLU A 11 -1.25 -1.97 -20.34
C GLU A 11 -0.86 -0.50 -20.22
N MET A 12 -0.14 -0.01 -21.22
CA MET A 12 0.35 1.37 -21.30
C MET A 12 -0.30 2.08 -22.49
N ASP A 13 -0.87 3.24 -22.22
CA ASP A 13 -1.45 4.10 -23.23
C ASP A 13 -0.93 5.54 -23.13
N GLY A 14 -1.11 6.28 -24.21
CA GLY A 14 -0.59 7.63 -24.35
C GLY A 14 0.93 7.68 -24.35
N ARG A 15 1.49 8.85 -24.04
CA ARG A 15 2.93 9.09 -23.99
C ARG A 15 3.41 9.10 -22.55
N TRP A 16 4.22 8.12 -22.19
CA TRP A 16 4.93 8.09 -20.92
C TRP A 16 6.26 8.81 -21.06
N ASP A 17 6.53 9.77 -20.18
CA ASP A 17 7.84 10.39 -20.05
C ASP A 17 8.74 9.59 -19.09
N PHE A 18 9.98 10.07 -18.90
CA PHE A 18 10.92 9.41 -17.98
C PHE A 18 10.45 9.44 -16.53
N TRP A 19 9.66 10.44 -16.12
CA TRP A 19 9.09 10.50 -14.78
C TRP A 19 7.99 9.46 -14.62
N ASP A 20 7.18 9.23 -15.65
CA ASP A 20 6.18 8.17 -15.65
C ASP A 20 6.84 6.79 -15.48
N LEU A 21 7.94 6.54 -16.19
CA LEU A 21 8.74 5.31 -16.10
C LEU A 21 9.49 5.16 -14.77
N TYR A 22 9.56 6.20 -13.95
CA TYR A 22 10.11 6.15 -12.60
C TYR A 22 9.01 6.01 -11.54
N GLU A 23 8.02 6.89 -11.56
CA GLU A 23 7.01 7.05 -10.52
C GLU A 23 6.06 5.85 -10.47
N PHE A 24 5.55 5.40 -11.62
CA PHE A 24 4.59 4.31 -11.65
C PHE A 24 5.22 2.98 -11.19
N PRO A 25 6.37 2.52 -11.74
CA PRO A 25 7.01 1.30 -11.24
C PRO A 25 7.43 1.40 -9.78
N HIS A 26 7.88 2.59 -9.33
CA HIS A 26 8.26 2.81 -7.94
C HIS A 26 7.07 2.70 -6.98
N ALA A 27 5.93 3.30 -7.32
CA ALA A 27 4.70 3.15 -6.54
C ALA A 27 4.23 1.69 -6.55
N PHE A 28 4.25 1.04 -7.71
CA PHE A 28 3.85 -0.36 -7.86
C PHE A 28 4.67 -1.30 -6.98
N ILE A 29 6.01 -1.20 -6.97
CA ILE A 29 6.86 -2.10 -6.15
C ILE A 29 6.66 -1.88 -4.65
N GLN A 30 6.36 -0.65 -4.22
CA GLN A 30 6.03 -0.36 -2.83
C GLN A 30 4.69 -0.96 -2.42
N LEU A 31 3.67 -0.80 -3.26
CA LEU A 31 2.36 -1.43 -3.05
C LEU A 31 2.47 -2.94 -3.04
N TYR A 32 3.24 -3.51 -3.97
CA TYR A 32 3.50 -4.93 -4.08
C TYR A 32 4.12 -5.48 -2.80
N ALA A 33 5.17 -4.83 -2.29
CA ALA A 33 5.82 -5.25 -1.05
C ALA A 33 4.87 -5.22 0.15
N PHE A 34 4.04 -4.18 0.25
CA PHE A 34 3.05 -4.08 1.32
C PHE A 34 2.02 -5.21 1.22
N THR A 35 1.41 -5.39 0.05
CA THR A 35 0.39 -6.43 -0.18
C THR A 35 0.97 -7.82 0.02
N TYR A 36 2.19 -8.06 -0.46
CA TYR A 36 2.89 -9.32 -0.25
C TYR A 36 3.08 -9.65 1.23
N CYS A 37 3.55 -8.69 2.03
CA CYS A 37 3.89 -8.93 3.44
C CYS A 37 2.68 -8.92 4.39
N PHE A 38 1.60 -8.21 4.04
CA PHE A 38 0.47 -7.96 4.94
C PHE A 38 -0.87 -8.53 4.45
N ASP A 39 -1.00 -8.91 3.18
CA ASP A 39 -2.28 -9.37 2.62
C ASP A 39 -2.20 -10.80 2.05
N SER A 40 -1.04 -11.22 1.54
CA SER A 40 -0.84 -12.57 1.02
C SER A 40 -0.99 -13.67 2.08
N GLU A 41 -1.48 -14.82 1.63
CA GLU A 41 -1.38 -16.08 2.37
C GLU A 41 0.04 -16.64 2.20
N LEU A 42 0.83 -16.58 3.26
CA LEU A 42 2.23 -16.98 3.26
C LEU A 42 2.43 -18.29 4.02
N SER A 43 3.51 -19.01 3.71
CA SER A 43 3.95 -20.12 4.56
C SER A 43 4.26 -19.62 5.98
N PRO A 44 4.11 -20.45 7.03
CA PRO A 44 4.46 -20.04 8.40
C PRO A 44 5.89 -19.50 8.51
N LEU A 45 6.84 -20.14 7.82
CA LEU A 45 8.24 -19.70 7.78
C LEU A 45 8.41 -18.27 7.20
N ASP A 46 7.68 -17.94 6.14
CA ASP A 46 7.73 -16.61 5.54
C ASP A 46 7.05 -15.55 6.41
N ALA A 47 5.91 -15.91 7.00
CA ALA A 47 5.21 -15.06 7.95
C ALA A 47 6.11 -14.73 9.16
N ASP A 48 6.76 -15.74 9.73
CA ASP A 48 7.67 -15.58 10.87
C ASP A 48 8.87 -14.68 10.54
N ARG A 49 9.47 -14.85 9.36
CA ARG A 49 10.57 -14.00 8.89
C ARG A 49 10.15 -12.53 8.76
N ILE A 50 8.96 -12.28 8.22
CA ILE A 50 8.39 -10.93 8.13
C ILE A 50 8.10 -10.37 9.53
N ASN A 51 7.50 -11.16 10.40
CA ASN A 51 7.19 -10.76 11.78
C ASN A 51 8.47 -10.39 12.53
N TYR A 52 9.53 -11.21 12.44
CA TYR A 52 10.83 -10.92 13.04
C TYR A 52 11.43 -9.59 12.55
N ALA A 53 11.30 -9.28 11.26
CA ALA A 53 11.75 -8.00 10.70
C ALA A 53 10.94 -6.79 11.21
N LEU A 54 9.71 -7.01 11.68
CA LEU A 54 8.80 -5.97 12.18
C LEU A 54 8.84 -5.81 13.71
N GLU A 55 9.14 -6.88 14.46
CA GLU A 55 9.20 -6.89 15.94
C GLU A 55 10.10 -5.77 16.49
N ASN A 56 11.27 -5.59 15.88
CA ASN A 56 12.24 -4.59 16.29
C ASN A 56 12.21 -3.32 15.42
N TYR A 57 11.21 -3.18 14.55
CA TYR A 57 11.14 -2.05 13.65
C TYR A 57 10.81 -0.76 14.40
N PRO A 58 11.68 0.27 14.38
CA PRO A 58 11.47 1.47 15.18
C PRO A 58 10.41 2.36 14.53
N TRP A 59 9.17 2.30 15.03
CA TRP A 59 8.05 3.15 14.59
C TRP A 59 8.16 4.61 15.06
N LEU A 60 9.31 5.26 14.80
CA LEU A 60 9.68 6.58 15.34
C LEU A 60 9.18 7.79 14.53
N GLY A 61 8.04 7.67 13.84
CA GLY A 61 7.38 8.78 13.15
C GLY A 61 7.37 8.69 11.63
N GLY A 62 7.32 9.84 10.94
CA GLY A 62 7.11 9.87 9.49
C GLY A 62 8.19 9.14 8.68
N TYR A 63 9.44 9.21 9.10
CA TYR A 63 10.57 8.56 8.43
C TYR A 63 10.45 7.02 8.44
N SER A 64 9.99 6.42 9.54
CA SER A 64 9.79 4.97 9.61
C SER A 64 8.67 4.50 8.68
N ILE A 65 7.61 5.30 8.53
CA ILE A 65 6.52 5.01 7.57
C ILE A 65 6.99 5.03 6.11
N VAL A 66 8.02 5.80 5.78
CA VAL A 66 8.62 5.79 4.43
C VAL A 66 9.57 4.60 4.28
N ASN A 67 10.45 4.41 5.27
CA ASN A 67 11.50 3.39 5.22
C ASN A 67 10.96 1.95 5.34
N ILE A 68 9.76 1.76 5.90
CA ILE A 68 9.14 0.43 6.03
C ILE A 68 9.03 -0.29 4.68
N TYR A 69 8.72 0.43 3.60
CA TYR A 69 8.58 -0.18 2.28
C TYR A 69 9.88 -0.82 1.77
N ARG A 70 11.04 -0.23 2.11
CA ARG A 70 12.34 -0.85 1.82
C ARG A 70 12.56 -2.11 2.65
N VAL A 71 12.16 -2.10 3.92
CA VAL A 71 12.21 -3.30 4.78
C VAL A 71 11.33 -4.41 4.22
N LEU A 72 10.09 -4.09 3.83
CA LEU A 72 9.15 -5.06 3.25
C LEU A 72 9.66 -5.61 1.91
N GLN A 73 10.21 -4.77 1.04
CA GLN A 73 10.82 -5.21 -0.22
C GLN A 73 11.94 -6.23 0.02
N ASN A 74 12.77 -6.02 1.04
CA ASN A 74 13.81 -6.97 1.42
C ASN A 74 13.24 -8.29 1.95
N GLN A 75 11.99 -8.31 2.42
CA GLN A 75 11.32 -9.54 2.85
C GLN A 75 10.69 -10.34 1.70
N ILE A 76 10.65 -9.83 0.47
CA ILE A 76 10.13 -10.63 -0.65
C ILE A 76 11.22 -11.60 -1.09
N LYS A 77 10.87 -12.89 -1.19
CA LYS A 77 11.74 -13.93 -1.79
C LYS A 77 12.14 -13.52 -3.21
N VAL A 78 13.36 -13.85 -3.63
CA VAL A 78 13.90 -13.42 -4.93
C VAL A 78 13.00 -13.87 -6.07
N GLU A 79 12.49 -15.09 -6.01
CA GLU A 79 11.63 -15.72 -7.01
C GLU A 79 10.24 -15.06 -7.10
N GLN A 80 9.83 -14.35 -6.05
CA GLN A 80 8.54 -13.69 -5.96
C GLN A 80 8.63 -12.17 -6.13
N ARG A 81 9.83 -11.62 -6.33
CA ARG A 81 9.99 -10.18 -6.62
C ARG A 81 9.50 -9.89 -8.04
N PRO A 82 8.76 -8.80 -8.27
CA PRO A 82 8.44 -8.37 -9.63
C PRO A 82 9.72 -8.13 -10.42
N GLN A 83 9.83 -8.81 -11.56
CA GLN A 83 10.89 -8.61 -12.56
C GLN A 83 10.24 -8.19 -13.88
N ILE A 84 10.87 -7.28 -14.61
CA ILE A 84 10.43 -6.92 -15.96
C ILE A 84 10.72 -8.11 -16.87
N ALA A 85 9.68 -8.70 -17.46
CA ALA A 85 9.80 -9.74 -18.48
C ALA A 85 9.89 -9.11 -19.88
N GLU A 86 9.03 -8.13 -20.17
CA GLU A 86 9.00 -7.40 -21.44
C GLU A 86 8.49 -5.98 -21.21
N ILE A 87 9.02 -5.02 -21.98
CA ILE A 87 8.38 -3.71 -22.13
C ILE A 87 8.24 -3.44 -23.63
N LYS A 88 7.01 -3.20 -24.07
CA LYS A 88 6.75 -2.67 -25.40
C LYS A 88 6.27 -1.23 -25.30
N TYR A 89 7.14 -0.32 -25.73
CA TYR A 89 6.84 1.11 -25.78
C TYR A 89 6.36 1.50 -27.19
N ALA A 90 5.04 1.59 -27.38
CA ALA A 90 4.35 2.28 -28.47
C ALA A 90 2.85 2.09 -28.23
N SER A 91 2.06 3.15 -28.04
CA SER A 91 0.63 3.02 -27.68
C SER A 91 -0.16 2.31 -28.81
N PRO A 92 -0.89 1.22 -28.51
CA PRO A 92 -0.98 0.55 -27.20
C PRO A 92 0.25 -0.31 -26.87
N GLY A 93 0.89 -0.01 -25.73
CA GLY A 93 2.08 -0.66 -25.20
C GLY A 93 1.80 -1.47 -23.94
N TRP A 94 2.83 -2.08 -23.35
CA TRP A 94 2.70 -2.82 -22.09
C TRP A 94 4.00 -2.98 -21.33
N ILE A 95 3.87 -3.26 -20.02
CA ILE A 95 4.91 -3.79 -19.13
C ILE A 95 4.45 -5.15 -18.65
N ASP A 96 5.19 -6.20 -19.01
CA ASP A 96 5.00 -7.53 -18.46
C ASP A 96 5.90 -7.72 -17.26
N LEU A 97 5.30 -8.08 -16.13
CA LEU A 97 5.98 -8.39 -14.89
C LEU A 97 5.93 -9.88 -14.61
N PHE A 98 7.07 -10.55 -14.53
CA PHE A 98 7.15 -11.90 -13.97
C PHE A 98 7.18 -11.79 -12.44
N THR A 99 6.14 -12.28 -11.76
CA THR A 99 5.93 -12.02 -10.34
C THR A 99 4.92 -12.98 -9.69
N ASN A 100 4.73 -12.90 -8.36
CA ASN A 100 3.57 -13.54 -7.73
C ASN A 100 2.31 -12.76 -8.14
N LEU A 101 1.35 -13.45 -8.75
CA LEU A 101 0.16 -12.83 -9.32
C LEU A 101 -0.78 -12.27 -8.26
N TYR A 102 -0.80 -12.81 -7.04
CA TYR A 102 -1.73 -12.40 -6.01
C TYR A 102 -1.58 -10.91 -5.63
N PRO A 103 -0.39 -10.41 -5.24
CA PRO A 103 -0.26 -8.99 -4.91
C PRO A 103 -0.54 -8.07 -6.10
N ALA A 104 -0.14 -8.45 -7.32
CA ALA A 104 -0.37 -7.66 -8.53
C ALA A 104 -1.87 -7.49 -8.83
N VAL A 105 -2.62 -8.60 -8.82
CA VAL A 105 -4.08 -8.62 -8.99
C VAL A 105 -4.79 -7.85 -7.88
N LYS A 106 -4.33 -7.98 -6.65
CA LYS A 106 -4.89 -7.28 -5.50
C LYS A 106 -4.72 -5.77 -5.64
N ILE A 107 -3.55 -5.30 -6.08
CA ILE A 107 -3.30 -3.88 -6.37
C ILE A 107 -4.24 -3.39 -7.47
N ALA A 108 -4.38 -4.14 -8.56
CA ALA A 108 -5.28 -3.79 -9.66
C ALA A 108 -6.73 -3.62 -9.18
N SER A 109 -7.20 -4.57 -8.35
CA SER A 109 -8.53 -4.52 -7.73
C SER A 109 -8.69 -3.28 -6.83
N SER A 110 -7.68 -2.96 -6.01
CA SER A 110 -7.68 -1.75 -5.18
C SER A 110 -7.69 -0.47 -6.01
N VAL A 111 -6.92 -0.41 -7.09
CA VAL A 111 -6.91 0.73 -8.01
C VAL A 111 -8.27 0.93 -8.66
N ALA A 112 -8.90 -0.13 -9.16
CA ALA A 112 -10.25 -0.07 -9.74
C ALA A 112 -11.29 0.38 -8.71
N ALA A 113 -11.25 -0.16 -7.49
CA ALA A 113 -12.16 0.23 -6.40
C ALA A 113 -12.02 1.70 -6.03
N ILE A 114 -10.80 2.22 -5.93
CA ILE A 114 -10.54 3.63 -5.62
C ILE A 114 -10.94 4.54 -6.78
N ALA A 115 -10.67 4.15 -8.03
CA ALA A 115 -11.08 4.93 -9.20
C ALA A 115 -12.61 5.11 -9.23
N GLY A 116 -13.38 4.07 -8.89
CA GLY A 116 -14.84 4.13 -8.79
C GLY A 116 -15.38 4.88 -7.56
N SER A 117 -14.54 5.18 -6.56
CA SER A 117 -14.96 5.77 -5.28
C SER A 117 -14.05 6.90 -4.79
N ILE A 118 -13.35 7.59 -5.71
CA ILE A 118 -12.23 8.47 -5.38
C ILE A 118 -12.59 9.59 -4.39
N ALA A 119 -13.80 10.15 -4.49
CA ALA A 119 -14.29 11.18 -3.58
C ALA A 119 -14.46 10.65 -2.15
N ALA A 120 -15.05 9.45 -2.00
CA ALA A 120 -15.24 8.81 -0.70
C ALA A 120 -13.91 8.44 -0.05
N THR A 121 -13.01 7.82 -0.83
CA THR A 121 -11.68 7.40 -0.35
C THR A 121 -10.81 8.60 0.05
N THR A 122 -10.83 9.67 -0.75
CA THR A 122 -10.11 10.91 -0.43
C THR A 122 -10.67 11.60 0.82
N LYS A 123 -12.00 11.56 1.02
CA LYS A 123 -12.65 12.08 2.24
C LYS A 123 -12.23 11.29 3.47
N ALA A 124 -12.25 9.95 3.41
CA ALA A 124 -11.82 9.08 4.51
C ALA A 124 -10.35 9.32 4.88
N TYR A 125 -9.47 9.40 3.86
CA TYR A 125 -8.06 9.76 4.06
C TYR A 125 -7.90 11.13 4.74
N SER A 126 -8.63 12.15 4.27
CA SER A 126 -8.54 13.50 4.81
C SER A 126 -8.99 13.57 6.27
N ALA A 127 -10.00 12.79 6.65
CA ALA A 127 -10.45 12.67 8.04
C ALA A 127 -9.34 12.09 8.94
N ILE A 128 -8.66 11.01 8.52
CA ILE A 128 -7.51 10.47 9.25
C ILE A 128 -6.41 11.51 9.41
N GLN A 129 -6.05 12.23 8.34
CA GLN A 129 -4.98 13.24 8.40
C GLN A 129 -5.34 14.38 9.36
N LYS A 130 -6.60 14.81 9.36
CA LYS A 130 -7.10 15.81 10.29
C LYS A 130 -7.00 15.33 11.75
N THR A 131 -7.51 14.15 12.07
CA THR A 131 -7.45 13.58 13.43
C THR A 131 -6.00 13.41 13.90
N LEU A 132 -5.09 12.92 13.05
CA LEU A 132 -3.66 12.83 13.37
C LEU A 132 -3.01 14.20 13.61
N SER A 133 -3.38 15.22 12.83
CA SER A 133 -2.91 16.59 13.02
C SER A 133 -3.41 17.17 14.34
N ASP A 134 -4.68 16.98 14.66
CA ASP A 134 -5.30 17.47 15.91
C ASP A 134 -4.66 16.82 17.14
N ILE A 135 -4.41 15.50 17.10
CA ILE A 135 -3.65 14.77 18.12
C ILE A 135 -2.27 15.40 18.32
N ARG A 136 -1.54 15.67 17.24
CA ARG A 136 -0.21 16.27 17.31
C ARG A 136 -0.26 17.66 17.93
N LEU A 137 -1.17 18.52 17.49
CA LEU A 137 -1.34 19.88 18.03
C LEU A 137 -1.67 19.86 19.53
N GLN A 138 -2.48 18.91 19.98
CA GLN A 138 -2.78 18.74 21.40
C GLN A 138 -1.54 18.32 22.21
N ARG A 139 -0.75 17.36 21.72
CA ARG A 139 0.51 16.94 22.37
C ARG A 139 1.50 18.10 22.48
N ASP A 140 1.62 18.90 21.41
CA ASP A 140 2.51 20.06 21.36
C ASP A 140 2.07 21.14 22.38
N ARG A 141 0.76 21.43 22.47
CA ARG A 141 0.21 22.38 23.45
C ARG A 141 0.46 21.95 24.90
N MET A 142 0.36 20.66 25.17
CA MET A 142 0.58 20.12 26.52
C MET A 142 2.07 19.95 26.86
N ARG A 143 3.00 20.19 25.93
CA ARG A 143 4.44 19.84 26.04
C ARG A 143 4.67 18.37 26.38
N LEU A 144 3.74 17.51 26.00
CA LEU A 144 3.70 16.10 26.38
C LEU A 144 3.76 15.25 25.12
N GLN A 145 4.93 15.25 24.48
CA GLN A 145 5.19 14.51 23.23
C GLN A 145 4.94 13.00 23.36
N GLN A 146 4.92 12.46 24.59
CA GLN A 146 4.74 11.04 24.88
C GLN A 146 3.38 10.67 25.49
N ILE A 147 2.39 11.58 25.52
CA ILE A 147 1.04 11.20 25.98
C ILE A 147 0.42 10.15 25.06
N GLN A 148 -0.06 9.06 25.67
CA GLN A 148 -0.90 8.06 25.03
C GLN A 148 -2.21 8.68 24.55
N LEU A 149 -2.74 8.17 23.44
CA LEU A 149 -4.03 8.64 22.92
C LEU A 149 -5.14 8.47 23.96
N SER A 150 -6.05 9.42 24.03
CA SER A 150 -7.27 9.25 24.81
C SER A 150 -8.13 8.13 24.23
N ARG A 151 -8.99 7.52 25.04
CA ARG A 151 -9.91 6.47 24.57
C ARG A 151 -10.79 6.94 23.39
N ALA A 152 -11.22 8.20 23.41
CA ALA A 152 -11.99 8.79 22.33
C ALA A 152 -11.17 8.88 21.03
N GLN A 153 -9.90 9.30 21.11
CA GLN A 153 -9.00 9.36 19.95
C GLN A 153 -8.70 7.98 19.38
N VAL A 154 -8.50 6.98 20.25
CA VAL A 154 -8.29 5.59 19.82
C VAL A 154 -9.51 5.09 19.04
N ASN A 155 -10.72 5.28 19.58
CA ASN A 155 -11.95 4.84 18.93
C ASN A 155 -12.18 5.56 17.59
N GLU A 156 -12.02 6.88 17.55
CA GLU A 156 -12.18 7.67 16.32
C GLU A 156 -11.18 7.23 15.24
N LEU A 157 -9.89 7.14 15.60
CA LEU A 157 -8.85 6.77 14.65
C LEU A 157 -9.02 5.32 14.17
N THR A 158 -9.50 4.42 15.03
CA THR A 158 -9.82 3.03 14.66
C THR A 158 -10.92 2.99 13.61
N ALA A 159 -12.04 3.68 13.84
CA ALA A 159 -13.16 3.71 12.90
C ALA A 159 -12.75 4.31 11.55
N LEU A 160 -12.06 5.46 11.56
CA LEU A 160 -11.59 6.09 10.33
C LEU A 160 -10.59 5.22 9.56
N THR A 161 -9.70 4.52 10.28
CA THR A 161 -8.71 3.63 9.66
C THR A 161 -9.38 2.40 9.04
N GLN A 162 -10.38 1.82 9.70
CA GLN A 162 -11.20 0.72 9.16
C GLN A 162 -11.99 1.16 7.92
N ASP A 163 -12.52 2.39 7.91
CA ASP A 163 -13.23 2.94 6.75
C ASP A 163 -12.30 3.07 5.55
N LEU A 164 -11.12 3.69 5.73
CA LEU A 164 -10.15 3.81 4.65
C LEU A 164 -9.64 2.45 4.19
N SER A 165 -9.36 1.52 5.11
CA SER A 165 -8.84 0.19 4.77
C SER A 165 -9.82 -0.57 3.87
N ARG A 166 -11.13 -0.53 4.19
CA ARG A 166 -12.19 -1.12 3.37
C ARG A 166 -12.26 -0.49 1.99
N LEU A 167 -12.20 0.83 1.89
CA LEU A 167 -12.26 1.55 0.61
C LEU A 167 -11.06 1.25 -0.30
N ILE A 168 -9.88 1.01 0.26
CA ILE A 168 -8.70 0.61 -0.51
C ILE A 168 -8.59 -0.91 -0.70
N GLY A 169 -9.56 -1.70 -0.20
CA GLY A 169 -9.60 -3.16 -0.33
C GLY A 169 -8.64 -3.92 0.59
N PHE A 170 -8.14 -3.31 1.68
CA PHE A 170 -7.30 -3.94 2.69
C PHE A 170 -8.13 -4.37 3.91
N ASN A 171 -8.25 -5.69 4.12
CA ASN A 171 -9.15 -6.26 5.12
C ASN A 171 -8.44 -6.76 6.40
N LYS A 172 -7.11 -6.90 6.39
CA LYS A 172 -6.32 -7.44 7.52
C LYS A 172 -5.86 -6.34 8.49
N ILE A 173 -6.78 -5.43 8.83
CA ILE A 173 -6.44 -4.24 9.63
C ILE A 173 -6.11 -4.58 11.09
N GLU A 174 -6.77 -5.56 11.67
CA GLU A 174 -6.52 -6.02 13.04
C GLU A 174 -5.15 -6.67 13.17
N GLU A 175 -4.75 -7.47 12.18
CA GLU A 175 -3.42 -8.06 12.09
C GLU A 175 -2.34 -6.98 11.95
N LEU A 176 -2.56 -5.99 11.09
CA LEU A 176 -1.64 -4.86 10.94
C LEU A 176 -1.51 -4.04 12.23
N ASN A 177 -2.62 -3.82 12.93
CA ASN A 177 -2.61 -3.13 14.22
C ASN A 177 -1.86 -3.92 15.29
N THR A 178 -2.01 -5.24 15.30
CA THR A 178 -1.25 -6.14 16.19
C THR A 178 0.26 -6.03 15.90
N ARG A 179 0.67 -6.07 14.63
CA ARG A 179 2.09 -5.98 14.23
C ARG A 179 2.73 -4.62 14.53
N THR A 180 1.96 -3.54 14.48
CA THR A 180 2.48 -2.19 14.74
C THR A 180 2.40 -1.78 16.21
N GLY A 181 1.56 -2.46 16.99
CA GLY A 181 1.30 -2.15 18.40
C GLY A 181 0.63 -0.79 18.63
N SER A 182 0.17 -0.11 17.58
CA SER A 182 -0.34 1.26 17.69
C SER A 182 -1.30 1.60 16.54
N ILE A 183 -2.51 2.02 16.91
CA ILE A 183 -3.49 2.50 15.93
C ILE A 183 -2.99 3.75 15.20
N GLU A 184 -2.16 4.57 15.85
CA GLU A 184 -1.57 5.75 15.22
C GLU A 184 -0.59 5.36 14.09
N VAL A 185 0.21 4.33 14.32
CA VAL A 185 1.14 3.79 13.30
C VAL A 185 0.36 3.11 12.19
N THR A 186 -0.64 2.30 12.54
CA THR A 186 -1.53 1.64 11.58
C THR A 186 -2.22 2.64 10.67
N ALA A 187 -2.83 3.70 11.24
CA ALA A 187 -3.48 4.75 10.48
C ALA A 187 -2.51 5.44 9.50
N LYS A 188 -1.25 5.68 9.93
CA LYS A 188 -0.20 6.23 9.07
C LYS A 188 0.20 5.29 7.95
N LEU A 189 0.31 3.97 8.20
CA LEU A 189 0.61 2.96 7.19
C LEU A 189 -0.51 2.84 6.15
N VAL A 190 -1.77 2.74 6.58
CA VAL A 190 -2.94 2.70 5.68
C VAL A 190 -3.01 3.98 4.85
N SER A 191 -2.77 5.14 5.48
CA SER A 191 -2.67 6.43 4.78
C SER A 191 -1.53 6.46 3.75
N ALA A 192 -0.39 5.87 4.07
CA ALA A 192 0.76 5.77 3.18
C ALA A 192 0.51 4.82 2.00
N GLN A 193 -0.27 3.76 2.23
CA GLN A 193 -0.72 2.84 1.20
C GLN A 193 -1.71 3.52 0.25
N PHE A 194 -2.70 4.24 0.78
CA PHE A 194 -3.63 5.04 -0.04
C PHE A 194 -2.89 6.03 -0.94
N ARG A 195 -1.93 6.81 -0.41
CA ARG A 195 -1.17 7.77 -1.23
C ARG A 195 -0.47 7.13 -2.43
N ARG A 196 0.05 5.91 -2.26
CA ARG A 196 0.72 5.16 -3.34
C ARG A 196 -0.28 4.56 -4.32
N LEU A 197 -1.41 4.05 -3.84
CA LEU A 197 -2.50 3.60 -4.71
C LEU A 197 -3.02 4.76 -5.54
N LYS A 198 -3.14 5.96 -4.95
CA LYS A 198 -3.57 7.16 -5.64
C LYS A 198 -2.66 7.49 -6.84
N ILE A 199 -1.35 7.28 -6.72
CA ILE A 199 -0.43 7.44 -7.87
C ILE A 199 -0.90 6.56 -9.03
N LEU A 200 -1.09 5.25 -8.81
CA LEU A 200 -1.54 4.36 -9.89
C LEU A 200 -2.94 4.71 -10.41
N VAL A 201 -3.86 5.09 -9.51
CA VAL A 201 -5.21 5.56 -9.87
C VAL A 201 -5.16 6.79 -10.76
N ASP A 202 -4.26 7.74 -10.49
CA ASP A 202 -4.11 8.95 -11.32
C ASP A 202 -3.66 8.58 -12.75
N TYR A 203 -2.86 7.52 -12.94
CA TYR A 203 -2.49 7.03 -14.28
C TYR A 203 -3.68 6.37 -14.98
N VAL A 204 -4.49 5.59 -14.26
CA VAL A 204 -5.70 4.95 -14.81
C VAL A 204 -6.73 6.01 -15.21
N ILE A 205 -7.00 6.99 -14.36
CA ILE A 205 -7.96 8.07 -14.64
C ILE A 205 -7.52 8.93 -15.83
N LYS A 206 -6.21 9.15 -16.00
CA LYS A 206 -5.63 9.87 -17.14
C LYS A 206 -5.59 9.02 -18.42
N GLY A 207 -6.00 7.75 -18.39
CA GLY A 207 -5.91 6.85 -19.52
C GLY A 207 -4.47 6.50 -19.93
N LYS A 208 -3.50 6.64 -19.02
CA LYS A 208 -2.09 6.28 -19.26
C LYS A 208 -1.78 4.82 -18.98
N ALA A 209 -2.52 4.20 -18.06
CA ALA A 209 -2.29 2.83 -17.64
C ALA A 209 -3.62 2.09 -17.48
N TYR A 210 -3.60 0.78 -17.72
CA TYR A 210 -4.67 -0.11 -17.29
C TYR A 210 -4.07 -1.32 -16.59
N LEU A 211 -4.61 -1.62 -15.41
CA LEU A 211 -4.20 -2.75 -14.57
C LEU A 211 -5.35 -3.76 -14.55
N PRO A 212 -5.23 -4.91 -15.23
CA PRO A 212 -6.29 -5.90 -15.25
C PRO A 212 -6.46 -6.55 -13.86
N PRO A 213 -7.70 -6.70 -13.35
CA PRO A 213 -7.98 -7.35 -12.06
C PRO A 213 -7.89 -8.88 -12.12
N HIS A 214 -7.57 -9.45 -13.28
CA HIS A 214 -7.32 -10.86 -13.48
C HIS A 214 -6.08 -11.03 -14.36
N PRO A 215 -5.22 -12.04 -14.10
CA PRO A 215 -4.14 -12.37 -15.03
C PRO A 215 -4.74 -12.74 -16.40
N ARG A 216 -4.03 -12.45 -17.49
CA ARG A 216 -4.41 -12.98 -18.80
C ARG A 216 -4.25 -14.50 -18.78
N GLU A 217 -5.22 -15.21 -19.36
CA GLU A 217 -5.16 -16.67 -19.59
C GLU A 217 -3.99 -17.04 -20.50
#